data_AF-A0A448X4Z6-F1
#
_entry.id   AF-A0A448X4Z6-F1
#
_cell.length_a   1.000
_cell.length_b   1.000
_cell.length_c   1.000
_cell.angle_alpha   90.00
_cell.angle_beta   90.00
_cell.angle_gamma   90.00
#
_symmetry.space_group_name_H-M   'P 1'
#
loop_
_entity.id
_entity.type
_entity.pdbx_description
1 polymer ?
#
loop_
_entity_poly.entity_id
_entity_poly.type
_entity_poly.pdbx_seq_one_letter_code
_entity_poly.pdbx_strand_id
1 'polypeptide(L)' 'MFAIRSRRKMATEKDFLEAVNKVIKSYAKFSATPRYMTYN' A
#
# COMPACT_ATOMS: atom_id res chain seq x y z
N MET A 1 7.82 2.28 1.83
CA MET A 1 8.79 2.50 2.93
C MET A 1 9.21 3.96 2.92
N PHE A 2 8.33 4.85 3.40
CA PHE A 2 8.47 6.31 3.24
C PHE A 2 9.34 6.94 4.34
N ALA A 3 9.05 6.65 5.61
CA ALA A 3 9.80 7.18 6.76
C ALA A 3 11.32 6.88 6.71
N ILE A 4 11.71 5.64 6.41
CA ILE A 4 13.13 5.22 6.37
C ILE A 4 13.87 5.86 5.20
N ARG A 5 13.24 6.02 4.03
CA ARG A 5 13.84 6.75 2.89
C ARG A 5 14.11 8.21 3.23
N SER A 6 13.23 8.83 4.01
CA SER A 6 13.45 10.19 4.54
C SER A 6 14.34 10.24 5.80
N ARG A 7 14.97 9.13 6.18
CA ARG A 7 15.82 8.99 7.39
C ARG A 7 15.14 9.41 8.71
N ARG A 8 13.81 9.37 8.77
CA ARG A 8 13.04 9.64 9.99
C ARG A 8 12.97 8.39 10.86
N LYS A 9 12.98 8.60 12.18
CA LYS A 9 12.95 7.52 13.19
C LYS A 9 11.54 7.07 13.56
N MET A 10 10.52 7.85 13.18
CA MET A 10 9.11 7.51 13.40
C MET A 10 8.32 7.71 12.11
N ALA A 11 7.28 6.90 11.93
CA ALA A 11 6.30 7.07 10.86
C ALA A 11 5.25 8.11 11.27
N THR A 12 4.81 8.92 10.31
CA THR A 12 3.77 9.93 10.48
C THR A 12 2.52 9.53 9.72
N GLU A 13 1.37 10.14 10.02
CA GLU A 13 0.10 9.87 9.32
C GLU A 13 0.22 9.98 7.80
N LYS A 14 0.97 10.99 7.31
CA LYS A 14 1.23 11.18 5.89
C LYS A 14 1.91 9.97 5.24
N ASP A 15 2.85 9.32 5.92
CA ASP A 15 3.52 8.12 5.40
C ASP A 15 2.54 6.96 5.20
N PHE A 16 1.55 6.84 6.07
CA PHE A 16 0.50 5.83 5.97
C PHE A 16 -0.44 6.13 4.82
N LEU A 17 -0.90 7.38 4.67
CA LEU A 17 -1.75 7.78 3.55
C LEU A 17 -1.06 7.56 2.19
N GLU A 18 0.23 7.91 2.09
CA GLU A 18 1.03 7.64 0.89
C GLU A 18 1.22 6.14 0.64
N ALA A 19 1.42 5.35 1.69
CA ALA A 19 1.51 3.90 1.60
C ALA A 19 0.21 3.25 1.11
N VAL A 20 -0.94 3.64 1.65
CA VAL A 20 -2.25 3.12 1.23
C VAL A 20 -2.51 3.44 -0.23
N ASN A 21 -2.27 4.68 -0.66
CA ASN A 21 -2.44 5.07 -2.06
C ASN A 21 -1.54 4.25 -2.99
N LYS A 22 -0.27 4.04 -2.63
CA LYS A 22 0.65 3.22 -3.42
C LYS A 22 0.21 1.75 -3.48
N VAL A 23 -0.12 1.14 -2.34
CA VAL A 23 -0.36 -0.31 -2.26
C VAL A 23 -1.73 -0.66 -2.81
N ILE A 24 -2.79 0.04 -2.40
CA ILE A 24 -4.15 -0.32 -2.77
C ILE A 24 -4.47 0.19 -4.18
N LYS A 25 -4.27 1.48 -4.45
CA LYS A 25 -4.70 2.07 -5.73
C LYS A 25 -3.75 1.69 -6.86
N SER A 26 -2.44 1.81 -6.68
CA SER A 26 -1.50 1.53 -7.78
C SER A 26 -1.34 0.04 -8.08
N TYR A 27 -1.44 -0.85 -7.09
CA TYR A 27 -1.38 -2.31 -7.33
C TYR A 27 -2.73 -2.98 -7.53
N ALA A 28 -3.84 -2.23 -7.56
CA ALA A 28 -5.17 -2.76 -7.86
C ALA A 28 -5.20 -3.61 -9.15
N LYS A 29 -4.43 -3.21 -10.18
CA LYS A 29 -4.30 -3.95 -11.45
C LYS A 29 -3.80 -5.40 -11.28
N PHE A 30 -2.96 -5.63 -10.27
CA PHE A 30 -2.36 -6.93 -10.00
C PHE A 30 -2.96 -7.59 -8.75
N SER A 31 -4.17 -7.16 -8.34
CA SER A 31 -4.85 -7.74 -7.20
C SER A 31 -5.18 -9.20 -7.47
N ALA A 32 -4.81 -10.07 -6.52
CA ALA A 32 -5.14 -11.48 -6.59
C ALA A 32 -6.56 -11.78 -6.09
N THR A 33 -7.19 -10.85 -5.36
CA THR A 33 -8.52 -11.05 -4.77
C THR A 33 -9.60 -11.45 -5.80
N PRO A 34 -9.72 -10.79 -6.97
CA PRO A 34 -10.73 -11.17 -7.97
C PRO A 34 -10.54 -12.59 -8.51
N ARG A 35 -9.29 -13.07 -8.58
CA ARG A 35 -8.98 -14.43 -9.06
C ARG A 35 -9.49 -15.51 -8.10
N TYR A 36 -9.48 -15.24 -6.80
CA TYR A 36 -9.93 -16.21 -5.81
C TYR A 36 -11.42 -16.06 -5.47
N MET A 37 -11.99 -14.86 -5.63
CA MET A 37 -13.40 -14.59 -5.35
C MET A 37 -14.35 -15.26 -6.35
N THR A 38 -13.87 -15.69 -7.53
CA THR A 38 -14.67 -16.46 -8.49
C THR A 38 -14.95 -17.90 -8.07
N TYR A 39 -14.22 -18.43 -7.08
CA TYR A 39 -14.35 -19.81 -6.60
C TYR A 39 -15.00 -19.90 -5.20
N ASN A 40 -15.55 -18.80 -4.71
CA ASN A 40 -16.10 -18.63 -3.38
C ASN A 40 -17.62 -18.53 -3.44
#